data_AF-A0A6N4DEH0-F1
#
_entry.id   AF-A0A6N4DEH0-F1
#
_cell.length_a   1.000
_cell.length_b   1.000
_cell.length_c   1.000
_cell.angle_alpha   90.00
_cell.angle_beta   90.00
_cell.angle_gamma   90.00
#
_symmetry.space_group_name_H-M   'P 1'
#
loop_
_entity.id
_entity.type
_entity.pdbx_description
1 polymer ?
#
loop_
_entity_poly.entity_id
_entity_poly.type
_entity_poly.pdbx_seq_one_letter_code
_entity_poly.pdbx_strand_id
1 'polypeptide(L)'
;LIGIKRRLRAMERDGQLIYTKANAYGLPDRMSLIKGRIIGHRDGFGFCRPHDGGDDLFIPQPQMYAVLHGDEVLVQEQKKDAKGRREGRVVRVLKPREGDIVGRYFVDHNLGVVVPDDTRINQDILIPEENKGAARHGQIVVVRITHRPNRRTSPIGTVVEVLGDH
;
A
#
# COMPACT_ATOMS: atom_id res chain seq x y z
N LEU A 1 -18.85 28.62 -1.90
CA LEU A 1 -17.59 28.13 -1.27
C LEU A 1 -17.56 26.61 -1.02
N ILE A 2 -18.62 25.98 -0.51
CA ILE A 2 -18.66 24.53 -0.22
C ILE A 2 -18.47 23.66 -1.49
N GLY A 3 -19.06 24.06 -2.63
CA GLY A 3 -18.93 23.33 -3.91
C GLY A 3 -17.48 23.25 -4.43
N ILE A 4 -16.73 24.35 -4.37
CA ILE A 4 -15.31 24.40 -4.79
C ILE A 4 -14.46 23.48 -3.92
N LYS A 5 -14.64 23.51 -2.58
CA LYS A 5 -13.91 22.61 -1.67
C LYS A 5 -14.20 21.13 -1.96
N ARG A 6 -15.45 20.78 -2.27
CA ARG A 6 -15.83 19.41 -2.66
C ARG A 6 -15.17 18.99 -3.97
N ARG A 7 -15.18 19.85 -4.99
CA ARG A 7 -14.54 19.55 -6.27
C ARG A 7 -13.03 19.40 -6.14
N LEU A 8 -12.35 20.28 -5.41
CA LEU A 8 -10.90 20.18 -5.17
C LEU A 8 -10.52 18.87 -4.47
N ARG A 9 -11.29 18.44 -3.45
CA ARG A 9 -11.08 17.13 -2.81
C ARG A 9 -11.31 15.95 -3.75
N ALA A 10 -12.28 16.05 -4.65
CA ALA A 10 -12.49 15.02 -5.67
C ALA A 10 -11.30 14.96 -6.64
N MET A 11 -10.85 16.11 -7.14
CA MET A 11 -9.66 16.22 -8.00
C MET A 11 -8.40 15.65 -7.31
N GLU A 12 -8.24 15.90 -6.01
CA GLU A 12 -7.13 15.36 -5.22
C GLU A 12 -7.21 13.82 -5.10
N ARG A 13 -8.40 13.28 -4.83
CA ARG A 13 -8.63 11.82 -4.78
C ARG A 13 -8.36 11.15 -6.12
N ASP A 14 -8.76 11.81 -7.20
CA ASP A 14 -8.57 11.31 -8.56
C ASP A 14 -7.10 11.40 -9.02
N GLY A 15 -6.25 12.10 -8.25
CA GLY A 15 -4.85 12.34 -8.57
C GLY A 15 -4.64 13.44 -9.62
N GLN A 16 -5.64 14.30 -9.84
CA GLN A 16 -5.55 15.47 -10.74
C GLN A 16 -4.87 16.67 -10.07
N LEU A 17 -4.89 16.72 -8.74
CA LEU A 17 -4.23 17.74 -7.93
C LEU A 17 -3.52 17.10 -6.74
N ILE A 18 -2.47 17.75 -6.25
CA ILE A 18 -1.85 17.43 -4.96
C ILE A 18 -1.89 18.66 -4.06
N TYR A 19 -2.39 18.49 -2.83
CA TYR A 19 -2.25 19.52 -1.81
C TYR A 19 -0.87 19.42 -1.16
N THR A 20 -0.08 20.49 -1.28
CA THR A 20 1.32 20.52 -0.86
C THR A 20 1.48 21.04 0.56
N LYS A 21 2.66 20.81 1.16
CA LYS A 21 3.01 21.38 2.48
C LYS A 21 3.06 22.91 2.49
N ALA A 22 3.13 23.55 1.32
CA ALA A 22 3.07 25.00 1.16
C ALA A 22 1.64 25.57 1.19
N ASN A 23 0.64 24.76 1.60
CA ASN A 23 -0.78 25.12 1.60
C ASN A 23 -1.35 25.52 0.23
N ALA A 24 -0.83 24.90 -0.84
CA ALA A 24 -1.25 25.14 -2.22
C ALA A 24 -1.55 23.85 -2.97
N TYR A 25 -2.47 23.89 -3.94
CA TYR A 25 -2.71 22.80 -4.87
C TYR A 25 -1.73 22.90 -6.05
N GLY A 26 -1.04 21.80 -6.36
CA GLY A 26 -0.19 21.65 -7.53
C GLY A 26 -0.77 20.65 -8.51
N LEU A 27 -0.42 20.81 -9.80
CA LEU A 27 -0.69 19.83 -10.84
C LEU A 27 0.42 18.76 -10.83
N PRO A 28 0.08 17.47 -10.67
CA PRO A 28 1.06 16.38 -10.64
C PRO A 28 2.01 16.36 -11.84
N ASP A 29 1.51 16.63 -13.05
CA ASP A 29 2.31 16.66 -14.29
C ASP A 29 3.39 17.74 -14.24
N ARG A 30 3.09 18.91 -13.65
CA ARG A 30 4.06 20.01 -13.46
C ARG A 30 5.09 19.71 -12.38
N MET A 31 4.90 18.62 -11.63
CA MET A 31 5.80 18.15 -10.57
C MET A 31 6.48 16.82 -10.94
N SER A 32 6.35 16.38 -12.20
CA SER A 32 6.87 15.12 -12.71
C SER A 32 6.42 13.90 -11.89
N LEU A 33 5.15 13.92 -11.45
CA LEU A 33 4.54 12.80 -10.74
C LEU A 33 3.82 11.88 -11.73
N ILE A 34 4.09 10.59 -11.61
CA ILE A 34 3.51 9.53 -12.43
C ILE A 34 2.45 8.82 -11.59
N LYS A 35 1.23 8.72 -12.12
CA LYS A 35 0.17 7.89 -11.53
C LYS A 35 0.35 6.45 -11.96
N GLY A 36 0.24 5.52 -11.03
CA GLY A 36 0.35 4.10 -11.33
C GLY A 36 -0.06 3.19 -10.19
N ARG A 37 0.00 1.89 -10.47
CA ARG A 37 -0.36 0.82 -9.53
C ARG A 37 0.88 0.11 -8.98
N ILE A 38 0.90 -0.13 -7.67
CA ILE A 38 1.96 -0.88 -6.99
C ILE A 38 1.83 -2.38 -7.24
N ILE A 39 2.91 -2.97 -7.71
CA ILE A 39 3.11 -4.40 -7.88
C ILE A 39 4.22 -4.82 -6.92
N GLY A 40 3.88 -5.54 -5.86
CA GLY A 40 4.88 -6.02 -4.91
C GLY A 40 5.65 -7.23 -5.46
N HIS A 41 6.84 -7.47 -4.91
CA HIS A 41 7.68 -8.62 -5.22
C HIS A 41 8.06 -9.34 -3.92
N ARG A 42 8.18 -10.68 -3.95
CA ARG A 42 8.51 -11.53 -2.79
C ARG A 42 9.83 -11.25 -2.07
N ASP A 43 10.68 -10.39 -2.66
CA ASP A 43 11.97 -9.99 -2.06
C ASP A 43 11.85 -8.60 -1.40
N GLY A 44 10.64 -8.11 -1.16
CA GLY A 44 10.36 -6.84 -0.47
C GLY A 44 10.44 -5.57 -1.34
N PHE A 45 11.07 -5.62 -2.53
CA PHE A 45 10.95 -4.54 -3.51
C PHE A 45 9.62 -4.62 -4.29
N GLY A 46 9.38 -3.66 -5.18
CA GLY A 46 8.24 -3.71 -6.08
C GLY A 46 8.44 -2.90 -7.34
N PHE A 47 7.35 -2.71 -8.05
CA PHE A 47 7.26 -1.90 -9.24
C PHE A 47 6.03 -1.00 -9.17
N CYS A 48 6.08 0.15 -9.83
CA CYS A 48 4.91 0.96 -10.12
C CYS A 48 4.64 0.90 -11.62
N ARG A 49 3.50 0.33 -12.00
CA ARG A 49 3.04 0.31 -13.39
C ARG A 49 2.32 1.63 -13.72
N PRO A 50 2.86 2.47 -14.61
CA PRO A 50 2.21 3.72 -14.98
C PRO A 50 0.85 3.48 -15.66
N HIS A 51 -0.10 4.37 -15.43
CA HIS A 51 -1.40 4.31 -16.11
C HIS A 51 -1.34 4.75 -17.56
N ASP A 52 -0.48 5.72 -17.86
CA ASP A 52 -0.33 6.27 -19.20
C ASP A 52 0.62 5.41 -20.09
N GLY A 53 0.98 4.21 -19.59
CA GLY A 53 1.87 3.28 -20.26
C GLY A 53 3.36 3.59 -20.09
N GLY A 54 4.20 2.85 -20.83
CA GLY A 54 5.66 2.87 -20.70
C GLY A 54 6.19 1.86 -19.68
N ASP A 55 7.51 1.94 -19.43
CA ASP A 55 8.19 0.97 -18.57
C ASP A 55 7.80 1.13 -17.09
N ASP A 56 7.69 0.00 -16.40
CA ASP A 56 7.47 -0.05 -14.95
C ASP A 56 8.63 0.65 -14.21
N LEU A 57 8.31 1.43 -13.17
CA LEU A 57 9.31 2.04 -12.28
C LEU A 57 9.67 1.07 -11.18
N PHE A 58 10.96 0.82 -10.96
CA PHE A 58 11.45 0.06 -9.82
C PHE A 58 11.20 0.82 -8.52
N ILE A 59 10.56 0.17 -7.55
CA ILE A 59 10.28 0.72 -6.23
C ILE A 59 11.15 -0.01 -5.21
N PRO A 60 12.13 0.66 -4.58
CA PRO A 60 13.03 0.00 -3.64
C PRO A 60 12.29 -0.37 -2.35
N GLN A 61 12.78 -1.41 -1.68
CA GLN A 61 12.15 -1.97 -0.47
C GLN A 61 11.79 -0.92 0.62
N PRO A 62 12.62 0.10 0.92
CA PRO A 62 12.25 1.12 1.91
C PRO A 62 11.05 2.00 1.52
N GLN A 63 10.67 2.05 0.24
CA GLN A 63 9.45 2.70 -0.22
C GLN A 63 8.25 1.76 -0.09
N MET A 64 8.46 0.45 -0.30
CA MET A 64 7.43 -0.57 -0.18
C MET A 64 6.87 -0.70 1.24
N TYR A 65 7.61 -0.33 2.29
CA TYR A 65 7.09 -0.31 3.66
C TYR A 65 5.88 0.63 3.89
N ALA A 66 5.61 1.58 2.99
CA ALA A 66 4.49 2.51 3.13
C ALA A 66 3.28 2.19 2.22
N VAL A 67 3.37 1.11 1.44
CA VAL A 67 2.36 0.73 0.44
C VAL A 67 2.13 -0.78 0.44
N LEU A 68 0.99 -1.19 -0.08
CA LEU A 68 0.63 -2.58 -0.28
C LEU A 68 0.54 -2.87 -1.77
N HIS A 69 0.74 -4.13 -2.14
CA HIS A 69 0.42 -4.59 -3.49
C HIS A 69 -1.04 -4.23 -3.84
N GLY A 70 -1.25 -3.64 -5.02
CA GLY A 70 -2.57 -3.22 -5.52
C GLY A 70 -2.95 -1.79 -5.17
N ASP A 71 -2.14 -1.06 -4.39
CA ASP A 71 -2.34 0.37 -4.17
C ASP A 71 -2.20 1.18 -5.46
N GLU A 72 -3.06 2.18 -5.62
CA GLU A 72 -2.93 3.26 -6.60
C GLU A 72 -2.17 4.43 -5.98
N VAL A 73 -1.12 4.89 -6.65
CA VAL A 73 -0.14 5.83 -6.08
C VAL A 73 0.23 6.95 -7.05
N LEU A 74 0.76 8.04 -6.47
CA LEU A 74 1.62 8.99 -7.18
C LEU A 74 3.08 8.67 -6.85
N VAL A 75 3.89 8.51 -7.89
CA VAL A 75 5.32 8.22 -7.80
C VAL A 75 6.10 9.33 -8.47
N GLN A 76 7.18 9.78 -7.84
CA GLN A 76 8.13 10.67 -8.46
C GLN A 76 9.30 9.84 -9.00
N GLU A 77 9.50 9.88 -10.31
CA GLU A 77 10.69 9.28 -10.93
C GLU A 77 11.96 9.95 -10.36
N GLN A 78 12.89 9.12 -9.93
CA GLN A 78 14.22 9.51 -9.50
C GLN A 78 15.20 9.30 -10.65
N LYS A 79 16.47 9.71 -10.45
CA LYS A 79 17.52 9.36 -11.39
C LYS A 79 17.61 7.84 -11.55
N LYS A 80 18.01 7.38 -12.73
CA LYS A 80 18.24 5.96 -12.99
C LYS A 80 19.20 5.38 -11.95
N ASP A 81 18.89 4.17 -11.48
CA ASP A 81 19.77 3.46 -10.55
C ASP A 81 21.09 3.05 -11.22
N ALA A 82 22.01 2.47 -10.45
CA ALA A 82 23.30 1.98 -10.96
C ALA A 82 23.18 0.92 -12.07
N LYS A 83 21.98 0.33 -12.26
CA LYS A 83 21.67 -0.67 -13.29
C LYS A 83 20.89 -0.06 -14.46
N GLY A 84 20.73 1.26 -14.51
CA GLY A 84 20.02 1.98 -15.58
C GLY A 84 18.50 1.92 -15.49
N ARG A 85 17.92 1.37 -14.41
CA ARG A 85 16.47 1.24 -14.23
C ARG A 85 15.86 2.54 -13.73
N ARG A 86 14.63 2.83 -14.16
CA ARG A 86 13.85 3.96 -13.68
C ARG A 86 13.42 3.69 -12.24
N GLU A 87 14.01 4.38 -11.27
CA GLU A 87 13.64 4.24 -9.87
C GLU A 87 12.50 5.21 -9.52
N GLY A 88 11.53 4.74 -8.73
CA GLY A 88 10.39 5.54 -8.27
C GLY A 88 10.41 5.75 -6.76
N ARG A 89 10.14 6.99 -6.34
CA ARG A 89 9.81 7.33 -4.95
C ARG A 89 8.31 7.47 -4.80
N VAL A 90 7.69 6.70 -3.90
CA VAL A 90 6.27 6.86 -3.60
C VAL A 90 6.07 8.19 -2.88
N VAL A 91 5.22 9.04 -3.45
CA VAL A 91 4.85 10.33 -2.86
C VAL A 91 3.58 10.20 -2.03
N ARG A 92 2.58 9.49 -2.55
CA ARG A 92 1.28 9.35 -1.91
C ARG A 92 0.50 8.15 -2.45
N VAL A 93 -0.31 7.54 -1.59
CA VAL A 93 -1.39 6.62 -2.01
C VAL A 93 -2.65 7.42 -2.34
N LEU A 94 -3.14 7.27 -3.57
CA LEU A 94 -4.39 7.86 -4.06
C LEU A 94 -5.59 7.03 -3.67
N LYS A 95 -5.51 5.72 -3.93
CA LYS A 95 -6.56 4.74 -3.63
C LYS A 95 -5.91 3.48 -3.06
N PRO A 96 -6.25 3.05 -1.83
CA PRO A 96 -5.76 1.80 -1.28
C PRO A 96 -6.21 0.60 -2.12
N ARG A 97 -5.48 -0.52 -2.04
CA ARG A 97 -5.99 -1.79 -2.59
C ARG A 97 -7.38 -2.12 -2.04
N GLU A 98 -8.20 -2.75 -2.87
CA GLU A 98 -9.52 -3.23 -2.48
C GLU A 98 -9.45 -4.69 -2.00
N GLY A 99 -10.48 -5.11 -1.29
CA GLY A 99 -10.66 -6.49 -0.83
C GLY A 99 -9.82 -6.86 0.38
N ASP A 100 -10.25 -7.94 1.02
CA ASP A 100 -9.58 -8.51 2.18
C ASP A 100 -8.35 -9.33 1.76
N ILE A 101 -7.52 -9.68 2.74
CA ILE A 101 -6.28 -10.44 2.56
C ILE A 101 -6.46 -11.81 3.19
N VAL A 102 -6.22 -12.86 2.42
CA VAL A 102 -6.11 -14.22 2.94
C VAL A 102 -4.68 -14.43 3.41
N GLY A 103 -4.53 -15.08 4.56
CA GLY A 103 -3.23 -15.46 5.09
C GLY A 103 -3.35 -16.41 6.26
N ARG A 104 -2.20 -16.83 6.78
CA ARG A 104 -2.11 -17.73 7.92
C ARG A 104 -1.89 -16.96 9.21
N TYR A 105 -2.73 -17.19 10.20
CA TYR A 105 -2.63 -16.59 11.53
C TYR A 105 -1.63 -17.34 12.40
N PHE A 106 -0.72 -16.60 13.01
CA PHE A 106 0.23 -17.08 14.00
C PHE A 106 0.14 -16.22 15.26
N VAL A 107 0.66 -16.78 16.34
CA VAL A 107 0.88 -16.07 17.60
C VAL A 107 2.35 -16.19 17.89
N ASP A 108 3.04 -15.06 17.94
CA ASP A 108 4.47 -14.98 18.27
C ASP A 108 4.65 -14.01 19.44
N HIS A 109 5.27 -14.44 20.54
CA HIS A 109 5.44 -13.62 21.76
C HIS A 109 4.16 -12.90 22.25
N ASN A 110 3.01 -13.61 22.22
CA ASN A 110 1.66 -13.07 22.52
C ASN A 110 1.16 -11.97 21.57
N LEU A 111 1.82 -11.77 20.43
CA LEU A 111 1.36 -10.89 19.35
C LEU A 111 0.71 -11.73 18.25
N GLY A 112 -0.54 -11.43 17.94
CA GLY A 112 -1.23 -12.00 16.78
C GLY A 112 -0.66 -11.42 15.50
N VAL A 113 -0.36 -12.29 14.53
CA VAL A 113 0.16 -11.89 13.23
C VAL A 113 -0.46 -12.73 12.13
N VAL A 114 -0.74 -12.11 10.98
CA VAL A 114 -1.15 -12.83 9.78
C VAL A 114 -0.10 -12.63 8.71
N VAL A 115 0.45 -13.75 8.25
CA VAL A 115 1.35 -13.80 7.10
C VAL A 115 0.49 -13.96 5.84
N PRO A 116 0.47 -12.99 4.92
CA PRO A 116 -0.33 -13.08 3.70
C PRO A 116 0.08 -14.25 2.80
N ASP A 117 -0.90 -14.92 2.18
CA ASP A 117 -0.63 -15.99 1.21
C ASP A 117 -0.13 -15.42 -0.14
N ASP A 118 -0.57 -14.21 -0.50
CA ASP A 118 -0.05 -13.50 -1.66
C ASP A 118 1.34 -12.92 -1.35
N THR A 119 2.38 -13.60 -1.83
CA THR A 119 3.80 -13.24 -1.61
C THR A 119 4.20 -11.86 -2.13
N ARG A 120 3.32 -11.15 -2.86
CA ARG A 120 3.56 -9.76 -3.27
C ARG A 120 3.32 -8.79 -2.10
N ILE A 121 2.64 -9.23 -1.03
CA ILE A 121 2.48 -8.50 0.23
C ILE A 121 3.48 -9.08 1.22
N ASN A 122 4.59 -8.38 1.44
CA ASN A 122 5.69 -8.85 2.30
C ASN A 122 5.56 -8.36 3.75
N GLN A 123 4.54 -7.56 4.04
CA GLN A 123 4.32 -7.06 5.39
C GLN A 123 3.41 -8.01 6.14
N ASP A 124 3.92 -8.51 7.26
CA ASP A 124 3.13 -9.18 8.27
C ASP A 124 2.05 -8.24 8.81
N ILE A 125 0.82 -8.74 8.90
CA ILE A 125 -0.33 -7.96 9.38
C ILE A 125 -0.50 -8.21 10.86
N LEU A 126 -0.33 -7.17 11.67
CA LEU A 126 -0.51 -7.25 13.11
C LEU A 126 -2.01 -7.36 13.44
N ILE A 127 -2.35 -8.32 14.28
CA ILE A 127 -3.72 -8.55 14.75
C ILE A 127 -3.74 -8.33 16.26
N PRO A 128 -4.30 -7.21 16.73
CA PRO A 128 -4.56 -6.99 18.15
C PRO A 128 -5.45 -8.11 18.71
N GLU A 129 -5.27 -8.45 19.99
CA GLU A 129 -5.97 -9.57 20.64
C GLU A 129 -7.50 -9.40 20.55
N GLU A 130 -7.99 -8.16 20.67
CA GLU A 130 -9.42 -7.83 20.54
C GLU A 130 -9.97 -8.01 19.11
N ASN A 131 -9.08 -8.08 18.11
CA ASN A 131 -9.41 -8.12 16.69
C ASN A 131 -9.16 -9.49 16.03
N LYS A 132 -8.72 -10.51 16.80
CA LYS A 132 -8.46 -11.85 16.28
C LYS A 132 -9.72 -12.70 16.09
N GLY A 133 -10.83 -12.33 16.74
CA GLY A 133 -12.05 -13.15 16.77
C GLY A 133 -11.79 -14.56 17.32
N ALA A 134 -12.20 -15.58 16.56
CA ALA A 134 -12.02 -16.99 16.92
C ALA A 134 -10.75 -17.63 16.34
N ALA A 135 -9.87 -16.83 15.71
CA ALA A 135 -8.66 -17.35 15.06
C ALA A 135 -7.73 -18.07 16.05
N ARG A 136 -7.29 -19.26 15.67
CA ARG A 136 -6.28 -20.04 16.38
C ARG A 136 -4.97 -20.08 15.60
N HIS A 137 -3.87 -20.30 16.31
CA HIS A 137 -2.55 -20.44 15.71
C HIS A 137 -2.55 -21.50 14.60
N GLY A 138 -1.99 -21.16 13.45
CA GLY A 138 -1.87 -22.01 12.27
C GLY A 138 -3.04 -21.91 11.29
N GLN A 139 -4.14 -21.25 11.64
CA GLN A 139 -5.34 -21.21 10.81
C GLN A 139 -5.24 -20.26 9.64
N ILE A 140 -5.88 -20.63 8.53
CA ILE A 140 -6.10 -19.73 7.41
C ILE A 140 -7.26 -18.80 7.78
N VAL A 141 -7.04 -17.51 7.59
CA VAL A 141 -7.98 -16.45 7.95
C VAL A 141 -8.12 -15.44 6.81
N VAL A 142 -9.27 -14.76 6.78
CA VAL A 142 -9.49 -13.57 5.97
C VAL A 142 -9.35 -12.36 6.87
N VAL A 143 -8.51 -11.41 6.48
CA VAL A 143 -8.16 -10.21 7.27
C VAL A 143 -8.50 -8.95 6.51
N ARG A 144 -9.17 -8.03 7.19
CA ARG A 144 -9.37 -6.66 6.71
C ARG A 144 -8.35 -5.73 7.34
N ILE A 145 -7.66 -4.94 6.52
CA ILE A 145 -6.75 -3.91 7.01
C ILE A 145 -7.54 -2.77 7.66
N THR A 146 -7.28 -2.50 8.94
CA THR A 146 -7.87 -1.39 9.70
C THR A 146 -6.93 -0.18 9.75
N HIS A 147 -5.62 -0.43 9.84
CA HIS A 147 -4.60 0.61 9.75
C HIS A 147 -3.56 0.24 8.71
N ARG A 148 -3.33 1.18 7.79
CA ARG A 148 -2.37 1.00 6.70
C ARG A 148 -0.93 1.04 7.22
N PRO A 149 0.00 0.37 6.52
CA PRO A 149 1.39 0.46 6.91
C PRO A 149 1.94 1.87 6.66
N ASN A 150 2.99 2.21 7.39
CA ASN A 150 3.84 3.34 7.08
C ASN A 150 5.30 2.91 7.28
N ARG A 151 6.25 3.82 7.02
CA ARG A 151 7.69 3.51 7.07
C ARG A 151 8.21 3.02 8.44
N ARG A 152 7.41 3.15 9.50
CA ARG A 152 7.76 2.77 10.88
C ARG A 152 6.90 1.63 11.43
N THR A 153 5.74 1.36 10.83
CA THR A 153 4.76 0.41 11.40
C THR A 153 4.18 -0.49 10.33
N SER A 154 4.12 -1.78 10.65
CA SER A 154 3.37 -2.80 9.90
C SER A 154 1.88 -2.46 9.80
N PRO A 155 1.16 -3.04 8.83
CA PRO A 155 -0.29 -2.90 8.78
C PRO A 155 -0.94 -3.56 10.00
N ILE A 156 -2.07 -3.00 10.43
CA ILE A 156 -2.92 -3.58 11.48
C ILE A 156 -4.21 -4.05 10.84
N GLY A 157 -4.67 -5.24 11.20
CA GLY A 157 -5.86 -5.86 10.65
C GLY A 157 -6.84 -6.34 11.72
N THR A 158 -8.01 -6.76 11.23
CA THR A 158 -9.01 -7.51 11.99
C THR A 158 -9.37 -8.77 11.22
N VAL A 159 -9.47 -9.90 11.91
CA VAL A 159 -9.91 -11.15 11.32
C VAL A 159 -11.42 -11.06 11.08
N VAL A 160 -11.83 -11.15 9.83
CA VAL A 160 -13.25 -11.11 9.45
C VAL A 160 -13.83 -12.51 9.25
N GLU A 161 -12.99 -13.50 8.97
CA GLU A 161 -13.42 -14.89 8.75
C GLU A 161 -12.27 -15.87 9.08
N VAL A 162 -12.62 -17.04 9.61
CA VAL A 162 -11.68 -18.16 9.84
C VAL A 162 -12.06 -19.28 8.86
N LEU A 163 -11.13 -19.63 7.98
CA LEU A 163 -11.35 -20.63 6.93
C LEU A 163 -11.02 -22.06 7.39
N GLY A 164 -10.19 -22.22 8.43
CA GLY A 164 -9.85 -23.52 9.03
C GLY A 164 -8.35 -23.85 8.95
N ASP A 165 -8.03 -25.15 9.02
CA ASP A 165 -6.67 -25.65 9.30
C ASP A 165 -5.91 -26.22 8.07
N HIS A 166 -6.31 -25.93 6.83
CA HIS A 166 -5.76 -26.61 5.63
C HIS A 166 -4.23 -26.54 5.46
#